data_AF-A0A7X7PIZ0-F1
#
_entry.id   AF-A0A7X7PIZ0-F1
#
_cell.length_a   1.000
_cell.length_b   1.000
_cell.length_c   1.000
_cell.angle_alpha   90.00
_cell.angle_beta   90.00
_cell.angle_gamma   90.00
#
_symmetry.space_group_name_H-M   'P 1'
#
loop_
_entity.id
_entity.type
_entity.pdbx_description
1 polymer ?
#
loop_
_entity_poly.entity_id
_entity_poly.type
_entity_poly.pdbx_seq_one_letter_code
_entity_poly.pdbx_strand_id
1 'polypeptide(L)'
;MFQFIMLEDARKMQPDTESLACVEKRVIEALREGALQQVADELRTVGHSNNDPLAVALALAVQRAGELRTVERLAMETGTDRRRLAERWRRLPRCQLSLAEFMRLLLLVRGCMAYRGHGSWFRVSYELDVHVRTLRKVAKRVVGMNLREIHGDVPVDVAAVLAAPITDVLTRYCGKQRSSAEL
;
A
#
# COMPACT_ATOMS: atom_id res chain seq x y z
N MET A 1 27.06 -1.61 47.73
CA MET A 1 26.66 -2.98 47.33
C MET A 1 25.13 -2.98 47.30
N PHE A 2 24.54 -3.24 46.13
CA PHE A 2 23.11 -3.48 45.84
C PHE A 2 22.06 -2.42 46.19
N GLN A 3 21.64 -1.64 45.19
CA GLN A 3 20.25 -1.61 44.70
C GLN A 3 20.13 -0.72 43.44
N PHE A 4 20.88 -1.10 42.40
CA PHE A 4 20.36 -1.06 41.03
C PHE A 4 19.39 -2.25 40.94
N ILE A 5 18.29 -2.14 40.18
CA ILE A 5 17.13 -3.06 40.08
C ILE A 5 15.92 -2.53 40.89
N MET A 6 15.34 -1.42 40.43
CA MET A 6 13.93 -1.05 40.64
C MET A 6 13.52 0.01 39.60
N LEU A 7 14.05 -0.08 38.37
CA LEU A 7 13.72 0.84 37.27
C LEU A 7 13.72 0.16 35.89
N GLU A 8 13.52 -1.16 35.87
CA GLU A 8 13.43 -1.95 34.62
C GLU A 8 12.09 -2.68 34.42
N ASP A 9 11.11 -2.52 35.32
CA ASP A 9 9.84 -3.28 35.22
C ASP A 9 8.63 -2.47 34.73
N ALA A 10 8.81 -1.20 34.33
CA ALA A 10 7.74 -0.40 33.71
C ALA A 10 7.78 -0.37 32.16
N ARG A 11 8.70 -1.13 31.55
CA ARG A 11 8.79 -1.35 30.10
C ARG A 11 8.39 -2.78 29.72
N LYS A 12 7.41 -3.36 30.41
CA LYS A 12 6.61 -4.44 29.82
C LYS A 12 5.77 -3.83 28.70
N MET A 13 6.40 -3.77 27.54
CA MET A 13 5.81 -3.65 26.20
C MET A 13 4.44 -4.32 26.19
N GLN A 14 3.38 -3.51 26.31
CA GLN A 14 2.16 -3.83 25.60
C GLN A 14 2.52 -3.72 24.12
N PRO A 15 2.36 -4.77 23.29
CA PRO A 15 2.42 -4.57 21.86
C PRO A 15 1.29 -3.59 21.52
N ASP A 16 1.67 -2.40 21.06
CA ASP A 16 0.78 -1.35 20.59
C ASP A 16 -0.29 -1.98 19.70
N THR A 17 -1.46 -2.23 20.27
CA THR A 17 -2.55 -2.85 19.53
C THR A 17 -3.26 -1.72 18.81
N GLU A 18 -2.62 -1.18 17.77
CA GLU A 18 -3.29 -0.24 16.88
C GLU A 18 -4.56 -0.91 16.35
N SER A 19 -5.71 -0.29 16.64
CA SER A 19 -6.99 -0.73 16.10
C SER A 19 -6.92 -0.74 14.57
N LEU A 20 -7.58 -1.70 13.93
CA LEU A 20 -7.66 -1.80 12.46
C LEU A 20 -8.12 -0.48 11.82
N ALA A 21 -9.04 0.25 12.47
CA ALA A 21 -9.50 1.56 12.04
C ALA A 21 -8.40 2.64 12.12
N CYS A 22 -7.50 2.55 13.10
CA CYS A 22 -6.37 3.47 13.23
C CYS A 22 -5.35 3.25 12.11
N VAL A 23 -4.98 1.98 11.86
CA VAL A 23 -4.08 1.63 10.76
C VAL A 23 -4.67 2.04 9.40
N GLU A 24 -5.97 1.78 9.19
CA GLU A 24 -6.66 2.17 7.96
C GLU A 24 -6.65 3.67 7.75
N LYS A 25 -7.00 4.45 8.77
CA LYS A 25 -6.95 5.91 8.72
C LYS A 25 -5.55 6.41 8.38
N ARG A 26 -4.50 5.88 9.03
CA ARG A 26 -3.11 6.24 8.76
C ARG A 26 -2.72 5.96 7.31
N VAL A 27 -3.08 4.79 6.78
CA VAL A 27 -2.78 4.42 5.39
C VAL A 27 -3.52 5.35 4.42
N ILE A 28 -4.78 5.68 4.68
CA ILE A 28 -5.55 6.63 3.86
C ILE A 28 -4.86 8.00 3.83
N GLU A 29 -4.46 8.52 4.99
CA GLU A 29 -3.77 9.81 5.11
C GLU A 29 -2.43 9.78 4.37
N ALA A 30 -1.63 8.74 4.58
CA ALA A 30 -0.36 8.56 3.89
C ALA A 30 -0.51 8.52 2.36
N LEU A 31 -1.52 7.82 1.84
CA LEU A 31 -1.81 7.78 0.40
C LEU A 31 -2.22 9.16 -0.15
N ARG A 32 -2.99 9.95 0.61
CA ARG A 32 -3.44 11.28 0.20
C ARG A 32 -2.33 12.32 0.25
N GLU A 33 -1.44 12.20 1.22
CA GLU A 33 -0.27 13.09 1.38
C GLU A 33 0.85 12.72 0.41
N GLY A 34 0.80 11.53 -0.17
CA GLY A 34 1.82 11.02 -1.09
C GLY A 34 3.01 10.38 -0.37
N ALA A 35 2.83 9.94 0.88
CA ALA A 35 3.83 9.21 1.66
C ALA A 35 3.93 7.73 1.23
N LEU A 36 4.00 7.46 -0.09
CA LEU A 36 4.08 6.10 -0.63
C LEU A 36 5.32 5.35 -0.13
N GLN A 37 6.43 6.05 0.08
CA GLN A 37 7.65 5.42 0.59
C GLN A 37 7.45 4.86 2.00
N GLN A 38 6.79 5.61 2.89
CA GLN A 38 6.47 5.14 4.24
C GLN A 38 5.59 3.89 4.19
N VAL A 39 4.54 3.89 3.38
CA VAL A 39 3.64 2.74 3.22
C VAL A 39 4.40 1.52 2.68
N ALA A 40 5.31 1.72 1.72
CA ALA A 40 6.14 0.64 1.20
C ALA A 40 7.10 0.08 2.26
N ASP A 41 7.66 0.93 3.12
CA ASP A 41 8.57 0.52 4.20
C ASP A 41 7.86 -0.28 5.29
N GLU A 42 6.63 0.10 5.67
CA GLU A 42 5.79 -0.67 6.58
C GLU A 42 5.47 -2.06 6.01
N LEU A 43 5.04 -2.12 4.74
CA LEU A 43 4.76 -3.39 4.05
C LEU A 43 6.01 -4.27 3.93
N ARG A 44 7.16 -3.67 3.66
CA ARG A 44 8.45 -4.38 3.53
C ARG A 44 8.88 -4.96 4.87
N THR A 45 8.75 -4.20 5.94
CA THR A 45 9.03 -4.65 7.31
C THR A 45 8.20 -5.89 7.64
N VAL A 46 6.90 -5.80 7.40
CA VAL A 46 5.96 -6.92 7.58
C VAL A 46 6.33 -8.13 6.71
N GLY A 47 6.67 -7.90 5.44
CA GLY A 47 7.05 -8.96 4.50
C GLY A 47 8.30 -9.72 4.93
N HIS A 48 9.33 -9.01 5.41
CA HIS A 48 10.57 -9.63 5.90
C HIS A 48 10.35 -10.37 7.23
N SER A 49 9.69 -9.74 8.21
CA SER A 49 9.50 -10.34 9.53
C SER A 49 8.69 -11.64 9.49
N ASN A 50 7.84 -11.80 8.48
CA ASN A 50 6.91 -12.93 8.41
C ASN A 50 7.08 -13.82 7.18
N ASN A 51 8.09 -13.54 6.34
CA ASN A 51 8.30 -14.20 5.07
C ASN A 51 7.01 -14.26 4.22
N ASP A 52 6.32 -13.12 4.09
CA ASP A 52 5.08 -13.01 3.31
C ASP A 52 5.34 -12.42 1.93
N PRO A 53 5.27 -13.24 0.86
CA PRO A 53 5.51 -12.78 -0.50
C PRO A 53 4.50 -11.75 -0.96
N LEU A 54 3.28 -11.74 -0.41
CA LEU A 54 2.29 -10.74 -0.78
C LEU A 54 2.70 -9.36 -0.24
N ALA A 55 3.11 -9.27 1.02
CA ALA A 55 3.56 -8.02 1.62
C ALA A 55 4.79 -7.45 0.89
N VAL A 56 5.76 -8.30 0.54
CA VAL A 56 6.92 -7.90 -0.27
C VAL A 56 6.49 -7.38 -1.64
N ALA A 57 5.55 -8.06 -2.30
CA ALA A 57 5.05 -7.62 -3.61
C ALA A 57 4.28 -6.29 -3.52
N LEU A 58 3.45 -6.09 -2.49
CA LEU A 58 2.77 -4.81 -2.31
C LEU A 58 3.74 -3.68 -1.99
N ALA A 59 4.75 -3.93 -1.15
CA ALA A 59 5.80 -2.96 -0.88
C ALA A 59 6.49 -2.51 -2.18
N LEU A 60 6.86 -3.46 -3.05
CA LEU A 60 7.50 -3.16 -4.32
C LEU A 60 6.56 -2.42 -5.28
N ALA A 61 5.29 -2.83 -5.37
CA ALA A 61 4.28 -2.18 -6.21
C ALA A 61 4.03 -0.71 -5.79
N VAL A 62 3.97 -0.45 -4.48
CA VAL A 62 3.79 0.90 -3.91
C VAL A 62 5.03 1.76 -4.18
N GLN A 63 6.22 1.23 -3.90
CA GLN A 63 7.49 1.95 -4.10
C GLN A 63 7.72 2.32 -5.56
N ARG A 64 7.47 1.38 -6.47
CA ARG A 64 7.75 1.52 -7.92
C ARG A 64 6.47 1.75 -8.73
N ALA A 65 5.50 2.43 -8.13
CA ALA A 65 4.24 2.75 -8.78
C ALA A 65 4.50 3.56 -10.07
N GLY A 66 4.11 2.99 -11.22
CA GLY A 66 4.32 3.57 -12.55
C GLY A 66 5.42 2.89 -13.37
N GLU A 67 6.42 2.29 -12.72
CA GLU A 67 7.40 1.42 -13.39
C GLU A 67 6.86 -0.01 -13.54
N LEU A 68 6.31 -0.54 -12.44
CA LEU A 68 5.67 -1.85 -12.42
C LEU A 68 4.20 -1.71 -12.82
N ARG A 69 3.89 -2.07 -14.07
CA ARG A 69 2.56 -1.84 -14.68
C ARG A 69 1.71 -3.10 -14.82
N THR A 70 2.30 -4.27 -14.66
CA THR A 70 1.62 -5.57 -14.81
C THR A 70 1.89 -6.47 -13.63
N VAL A 71 0.92 -7.34 -13.33
CA VAL A 71 1.05 -8.33 -12.26
C VAL A 71 2.13 -9.35 -12.61
N GLU A 72 2.29 -9.67 -13.90
CA GLU A 72 3.36 -10.53 -14.42
C GLU A 72 4.74 -9.95 -14.08
N ARG A 73 4.96 -8.65 -14.32
CA ARG A 73 6.24 -8.03 -14.01
C ARG A 73 6.48 -7.93 -12.51
N LEU A 74 5.44 -7.62 -11.73
CA LEU A 74 5.52 -7.63 -10.27
C LEU A 74 5.92 -9.01 -9.73
N ALA A 75 5.29 -10.07 -10.23
CA ALA A 75 5.58 -11.45 -9.86
C ALA A 75 7.03 -11.84 -10.19
N MET A 76 7.51 -11.47 -11.39
CA MET A 76 8.89 -11.70 -11.82
C MET A 76 9.91 -11.00 -10.92
N GLU A 77 9.71 -9.71 -10.63
CA GLU A 77 10.64 -8.89 -9.83
C GLU A 77 10.67 -9.32 -8.36
N THR A 78 9.59 -9.95 -7.88
CA THR A 78 9.48 -10.48 -6.51
C THR A 78 9.86 -11.96 -6.42
N GLY A 79 10.26 -12.59 -7.53
CA GLY A 79 10.56 -14.02 -7.58
C GLY A 79 9.38 -14.92 -7.18
N THR A 80 8.15 -14.40 -7.24
CA THR A 80 6.94 -15.08 -6.76
C THR A 80 6.09 -15.54 -7.92
N ASP A 81 5.58 -16.78 -7.87
CA ASP A 81 4.65 -17.26 -8.89
C ASP A 81 3.38 -16.38 -8.95
N ARG A 82 3.00 -15.98 -10.16
CA ARG A 82 1.89 -15.07 -10.42
C ARG A 82 0.54 -15.63 -9.94
N ARG A 83 0.30 -16.93 -10.09
CA ARG A 83 -0.96 -17.57 -9.64
C ARG A 83 -1.02 -17.56 -8.13
N ARG A 84 0.08 -17.92 -7.45
CA ARG A 84 0.20 -17.85 -5.98
C ARG A 84 -0.01 -16.43 -5.45
N LEU A 85 0.53 -15.42 -6.14
CA LEU A 85 0.33 -14.02 -5.78
C LEU A 85 -1.16 -13.64 -5.89
N ALA A 86 -1.81 -14.00 -7.00
CA ALA A 86 -3.23 -13.76 -7.21
C ALA A 86 -4.13 -14.53 -6.22
N GLU A 87 -3.75 -15.74 -5.81
CA GLU A 87 -4.43 -16.51 -4.77
C GLU A 87 -4.32 -15.84 -3.40
N ARG A 88 -3.13 -15.42 -2.99
CA ARG A 88 -2.92 -14.71 -1.72
C ARG A 88 -3.69 -13.38 -1.68
N TRP A 89 -3.69 -12.66 -2.80
CA TRP A 89 -4.46 -11.43 -2.97
C TRP A 89 -5.96 -11.66 -2.79
N ARG A 90 -6.54 -12.67 -3.45
CA ARG A 90 -7.98 -13.00 -3.34
C ARG A 90 -8.42 -13.44 -1.94
N ARG A 91 -7.49 -13.84 -1.08
CA ARG A 91 -7.79 -14.22 0.32
C ARG A 91 -7.88 -13.01 1.26
N LEU A 92 -7.61 -11.79 0.78
CA LEU A 92 -7.73 -10.58 1.59
C LEU A 92 -9.21 -10.26 1.85
N PRO A 93 -9.66 -10.16 3.11
CA PRO A 93 -11.08 -10.07 3.45
C PRO A 93 -11.75 -8.80 2.95
N ARG A 94 -11.04 -7.67 2.89
CA ARG A 94 -11.59 -6.37 2.45
C ARG A 94 -11.19 -6.00 1.03
N CYS A 95 -10.55 -6.90 0.30
CA CYS A 95 -10.08 -6.62 -1.04
C CYS A 95 -11.22 -6.71 -2.06
N GLN A 96 -11.60 -5.56 -2.62
CA GLN A 96 -12.62 -5.46 -3.67
C GLN A 96 -12.01 -5.33 -5.09
N LEU A 97 -10.70 -5.15 -5.18
CA LEU A 97 -10.00 -4.93 -6.43
C LEU A 97 -9.33 -6.21 -6.92
N SER A 98 -9.16 -6.35 -8.24
CA SER A 98 -8.09 -7.19 -8.75
C SER A 98 -6.73 -6.56 -8.45
N LEU A 99 -5.66 -7.38 -8.34
CA LEU A 99 -4.30 -6.87 -8.14
C LEU A 99 -3.86 -5.92 -9.27
N ALA A 100 -4.36 -6.15 -10.49
CA ALA A 100 -4.13 -5.25 -11.61
C ALA A 100 -4.82 -3.89 -11.45
N GLU A 101 -6.04 -3.85 -10.89
CA GLU A 101 -6.72 -2.58 -10.59
C GLU A 101 -6.06 -1.83 -9.44
N PHE A 102 -5.60 -2.54 -8.42
CA PHE A 102 -4.79 -1.96 -7.35
C PHE A 102 -3.55 -1.26 -7.91
N MET A 103 -2.78 -1.93 -8.77
CA MET A 103 -1.60 -1.32 -9.40
C MET A 103 -1.94 -0.13 -10.30
N ARG A 104 -3.08 -0.16 -11.00
CA ARG A 104 -3.56 0.99 -11.80
C ARG A 104 -3.92 2.18 -10.90
N LEU A 105 -4.56 1.94 -9.76
CA LEU A 105 -4.86 3.00 -8.81
C LEU A 105 -3.60 3.57 -8.16
N LEU A 106 -2.59 2.76 -7.86
CA LEU A 106 -1.28 3.27 -7.42
C LEU A 106 -0.63 4.17 -8.47
N LEU A 107 -0.74 3.84 -9.76
CA LEU A 107 -0.30 4.72 -10.84
C LEU A 107 -1.07 6.05 -10.82
N LEU A 108 -2.38 6.05 -10.54
CA LEU A 108 -3.14 7.29 -10.40
C LEU A 108 -2.68 8.12 -9.20
N VAL A 109 -2.44 7.50 -8.04
CA VAL A 109 -1.89 8.17 -6.85
C VAL A 109 -0.53 8.80 -7.15
N ARG A 110 0.39 8.05 -7.78
CA ARG A 110 1.68 8.58 -8.23
C ARG A 110 1.50 9.74 -9.21
N GLY A 111 0.54 9.63 -10.13
CA GLY A 111 0.19 10.72 -11.05
C GLY A 111 -0.31 11.98 -10.35
N CYS A 112 -1.11 11.84 -9.29
CA CYS A 112 -1.56 12.97 -8.47
C CYS A 112 -0.37 13.68 -7.81
N MET A 113 0.55 12.90 -7.22
CA MET A 113 1.77 13.45 -6.61
C MET A 113 2.64 14.19 -7.62
N ALA A 114 2.89 13.59 -8.79
CA ALA A 114 3.64 14.25 -9.87
C ALA A 114 2.93 15.51 -10.36
N TYR A 115 1.59 15.51 -10.42
CA TYR A 115 0.81 16.69 -10.81
C TYR A 115 1.02 17.85 -9.84
N ARG A 116 1.16 17.60 -8.52
CA ARG A 116 1.45 18.67 -7.54
C ARG A 116 2.76 19.42 -7.85
N GLY A 117 3.76 18.72 -8.41
CA GLY A 117 5.02 19.33 -8.83
C GLY A 117 4.95 20.05 -10.18
N HIS A 118 4.15 19.54 -11.12
CA HIS A 118 4.15 20.03 -12.51
C HIS A 118 2.97 20.90 -12.93
N GLY A 119 1.82 20.77 -12.28
CA GLY A 119 0.55 21.40 -12.66
C GLY A 119 -0.04 20.92 -14.00
N SER A 120 0.51 19.86 -14.61
CA SER A 120 0.13 19.41 -15.96
C SER A 120 0.16 17.89 -16.12
N TRP A 121 -0.99 17.32 -16.46
CA TRP A 121 -1.12 15.89 -16.78
C TRP A 121 -0.31 15.45 -18.00
N PHE A 122 0.06 16.38 -18.88
CA PHE A 122 0.98 16.10 -19.98
C PHE A 122 2.40 15.86 -19.46
N ARG A 123 2.91 16.74 -18.58
CA ARG A 123 4.23 16.56 -17.96
C ARG A 123 4.29 15.31 -17.09
N VAL A 124 3.23 15.05 -16.31
CA VAL A 124 3.07 13.81 -15.54
C VAL A 124 3.15 12.58 -16.44
N SER A 125 2.54 12.62 -17.63
CA SER A 125 2.57 11.51 -18.57
C SER A 125 3.98 11.22 -19.10
N TYR A 126 4.81 12.25 -19.26
CA TYR A 126 6.23 12.11 -19.61
C TYR A 126 7.05 11.56 -18.44
N GLU A 127 6.88 12.12 -17.23
CA GLU A 127 7.63 11.67 -16.04
C GLU A 127 7.37 10.19 -15.74
N LEU A 128 6.10 9.77 -15.79
CA LEU A 128 5.73 8.39 -15.50
C LEU A 128 5.95 7.46 -16.69
N ASP A 129 6.39 7.98 -17.84
CA ASP A 129 6.51 7.26 -19.11
C ASP A 129 5.20 6.52 -19.50
N VAL A 130 4.05 7.12 -19.20
CA VAL A 130 2.72 6.56 -19.46
C VAL A 130 1.94 7.52 -20.32
N HIS A 131 1.41 7.05 -21.46
CA HIS A 131 0.53 7.89 -22.28
C HIS A 131 -0.65 8.43 -21.46
N VAL A 132 -0.91 9.75 -21.54
CA VAL A 132 -2.03 10.42 -20.84
C VAL A 132 -3.41 9.76 -21.01
N ARG A 133 -3.65 9.05 -22.13
CA ARG A 133 -4.88 8.29 -22.36
C ARG A 133 -5.04 7.13 -21.37
N THR A 134 -3.95 6.51 -20.93
CA THR A 134 -3.95 5.44 -19.91
C THR A 134 -4.36 6.01 -18.56
N LEU A 135 -3.75 7.12 -18.13
CA LEU A 135 -4.15 7.82 -16.90
C LEU A 135 -5.63 8.21 -16.92
N ARG A 136 -6.12 8.71 -18.06
CA ARG A 136 -7.53 9.06 -18.24
C ARG A 136 -8.45 7.85 -18.13
N LYS A 137 -8.08 6.73 -18.75
CA LYS A 137 -8.83 5.47 -18.65
C LYS A 137 -8.89 4.96 -17.21
N VAL A 138 -7.79 5.05 -16.47
CA VAL A 138 -7.76 4.66 -15.04
C VAL A 138 -8.66 5.55 -14.21
N ALA A 139 -8.50 6.87 -14.30
CA ALA A 139 -9.35 7.82 -13.58
C ALA A 139 -10.84 7.60 -13.88
N LYS A 140 -11.19 7.43 -15.16
CA LYS A 140 -12.59 7.25 -15.57
C LYS A 140 -13.16 5.90 -15.14
N ARG A 141 -12.41 4.82 -15.30
CA ARG A 141 -12.89 3.46 -15.01
C ARG A 141 -13.02 3.20 -13.52
N VAL A 142 -12.08 3.72 -12.73
CA VAL A 142 -12.00 3.35 -11.30
C VAL A 142 -12.61 4.41 -10.39
N VAL A 143 -12.58 5.68 -10.80
CA VAL A 143 -13.05 6.81 -9.97
C VAL A 143 -14.24 7.52 -10.60
N GLY A 144 -14.63 7.18 -11.82
CA GLY A 144 -15.68 7.89 -12.56
C GLY A 144 -15.30 9.31 -13.01
N MET A 145 -14.14 9.82 -12.58
CA MET A 145 -13.66 11.18 -12.76
C MET A 145 -12.84 11.36 -14.03
N ASN A 146 -12.84 12.59 -14.55
CA ASN A 146 -11.89 13.04 -15.55
C ASN A 146 -10.60 13.50 -14.86
N LEU A 147 -9.44 13.30 -15.50
CA LEU A 147 -8.16 13.80 -14.94
C LEU A 147 -8.18 15.30 -14.64
N ARG A 148 -8.92 16.09 -15.44
CA ARG A 148 -9.06 17.53 -15.23
C ARG A 148 -9.73 17.89 -13.89
N GLU A 149 -10.50 16.98 -13.30
CA GLU A 149 -11.17 17.16 -12.00
C GLU A 149 -10.24 16.74 -10.86
N ILE A 150 -9.15 16.03 -11.17
CA ILE A 150 -8.15 15.53 -10.23
C ILE A 150 -6.95 16.48 -10.31
N HIS A 151 -6.95 17.52 -9.47
CA HIS A 151 -5.94 18.58 -9.46
C HIS A 151 -4.71 18.24 -8.60
N GLY A 152 -4.22 17.00 -8.70
CA GLY A 152 -3.11 16.51 -7.89
C GLY A 152 -3.51 16.03 -6.50
N ASP A 153 -4.77 16.16 -6.13
CA ASP A 153 -5.31 15.52 -4.93
C ASP A 153 -5.81 14.12 -5.21
N VAL A 154 -5.37 13.18 -4.37
CA VAL A 154 -5.89 11.81 -4.39
C VAL A 154 -7.30 11.83 -3.82
N PRO A 155 -8.32 11.41 -4.60
CA PRO A 155 -9.69 11.34 -4.10
C PRO A 155 -9.77 10.40 -2.89
N VAL A 156 -10.55 10.78 -1.88
CA VAL A 156 -10.66 10.02 -0.62
C VAL A 156 -11.10 8.58 -0.88
N ASP A 157 -12.04 8.37 -1.78
CA ASP A 157 -12.53 7.03 -2.13
C ASP A 157 -11.44 6.16 -2.76
N VAL A 158 -10.55 6.76 -3.56
CA VAL A 158 -9.39 6.04 -4.13
C VAL A 158 -8.43 5.62 -3.02
N ALA A 159 -8.13 6.54 -2.10
CA ALA A 159 -7.26 6.25 -0.97
C ALA A 159 -7.86 5.15 -0.06
N ALA A 160 -9.16 5.22 0.23
CA ALA A 160 -9.85 4.22 1.05
C ALA A 160 -9.85 2.82 0.39
N VAL A 161 -10.17 2.76 -0.90
CA VAL A 161 -10.20 1.48 -1.64
C VAL A 161 -8.80 0.87 -1.76
N LEU A 162 -7.75 1.68 -1.91
CA LEU A 162 -6.35 1.23 -1.87
C LEU A 162 -5.90 0.82 -0.46
N ALA A 163 -6.35 1.54 0.57
CA ALA A 163 -5.96 1.31 1.95
C ALA A 163 -6.44 -0.04 2.46
N ALA A 164 -7.68 -0.46 2.13
CA ALA A 164 -8.26 -1.71 2.61
C ALA A 164 -7.34 -2.96 2.45
N PRO A 165 -6.82 -3.30 1.26
CA PRO A 165 -5.90 -4.43 1.11
C PRO A 165 -4.53 -4.21 1.77
N ILE A 166 -4.04 -2.97 1.85
CA ILE A 166 -2.79 -2.64 2.54
C ILE A 166 -2.95 -2.87 4.05
N THR A 167 -4.03 -2.34 4.63
CA THR A 167 -4.37 -2.54 6.04
C THR A 167 -4.61 -4.01 6.35
N ASP A 168 -5.26 -4.79 5.48
CA ASP A 168 -5.38 -6.24 5.68
C ASP A 168 -4.02 -6.93 5.79
N VAL A 169 -3.06 -6.53 4.94
CA VAL A 169 -1.70 -7.07 5.03
C VAL A 169 -1.00 -6.60 6.30
N LEU A 170 -1.07 -5.31 6.65
CA LEU A 170 -0.41 -4.80 7.86
C LEU A 170 -1.00 -5.41 9.14
N THR A 171 -2.32 -5.62 9.20
CA THR A 171 -3.04 -6.08 10.41
C THR A 171 -3.20 -7.60 10.53
N ARG A 172 -3.04 -8.37 9.45
CA ARG A 172 -2.97 -9.85 9.49
C ARG A 172 -1.95 -10.38 10.51
N TYR A 173 -0.99 -9.54 10.88
CA TYR A 173 0.08 -9.87 11.83
C TYR A 173 -0.25 -9.59 13.28
N CYS A 174 -1.10 -8.61 13.58
CA CYS A 174 -1.59 -8.38 14.95
C CYS A 174 -2.40 -9.59 15.46
N GLY A 175 -3.06 -10.34 14.57
CA GLY A 175 -3.79 -11.56 14.92
C GLY A 175 -2.92 -12.81 15.10
N LYS A 176 -1.84 -12.96 14.32
CA LYS A 176 -0.97 -14.16 14.40
C LYS A 176 -0.11 -14.21 15.68
N GLN A 177 0.30 -13.06 16.21
CA GLN A 177 1.01 -13.03 17.50
C GLN A 177 0.15 -13.50 18.68
N ARG A 178 -1.18 -13.41 18.60
CA ARG A 178 -2.09 -13.94 19.63
C ARG A 178 -2.13 -15.47 19.66
N SER A 179 -2.14 -16.12 18.49
CA SER A 179 -2.30 -17.58 18.40
C SER A 179 -1.05 -18.37 18.85
N SER A 180 0.13 -17.76 18.88
CA SER A 180 1.37 -18.42 19.31
C SER A 180 1.73 -18.16 20.78
N ALA A 181 0.99 -17.29 21.46
CA ALA A 181 1.15 -16.99 22.89
C ALA A 181 0.13 -17.74 23.78
N GLU A 182 -0.74 -18.56 23.17
CA GLU A 182 -1.76 -19.37 23.85
C GLU A 182 -1.48 -20.90 23.76
N LEU A 183 -0.24 -21.30 23.45
CA LEU A 183 0.18 -22.71 23.42
C LEU A 183 1.42 -22.96 24.28
#